data_AF-A0A497LJ82-F1
#
_entry.id   AF-A0A497LJ82-F1
#
_cell.length_a   1.000
_cell.length_b   1.000
_cell.length_c   1.000
_cell.angle_alpha   90.00
_cell.angle_beta   90.00
_cell.angle_gamma   90.00
#
_symmetry.space_group_name_H-M   'P 1'
#
loop_
_entity.id
_entity.type
_entity.pdbx_description
1 polymer ?
#
loop_
_entity_poly.entity_id
_entity_poly.type
_entity_poly.pdbx_seq_one_letter_code
_entity_poly.pdbx_strand_id
1 'polypeptide(L)'
;MAKGWKLSYGDKVGYVIVKGPGKLYQRAEPYLTVSPSDVDLDYYVENQVVPAARRILQIFKVNKSQLLSGLPPNKKEGLLKYF
;
A
#
# COMPACT_ATOMS: atom_id res chain seq x y z
N MET A 1 -30.27 1.11 -4.41
CA MET A 1 -30.27 -0.31 -4.78
C MET A 1 -28.93 -0.89 -4.35
N ALA A 2 -28.91 -1.81 -3.37
CA ALA A 2 -27.68 -2.54 -3.06
C ALA A 2 -27.27 -3.30 -4.33
N LYS A 3 -26.06 -3.07 -4.85
CA LYS A 3 -25.55 -3.72 -6.06
C LYS A 3 -25.57 -5.24 -5.78
N GLY A 4 -26.57 -5.93 -6.34
CA GLY A 4 -26.95 -7.27 -5.92
C GLY A 4 -25.96 -8.32 -6.41
N TRP A 5 -25.09 -8.78 -5.51
CA TRP A 5 -24.30 -9.99 -5.72
C TRP A 5 -24.75 -11.06 -4.75
N LYS A 6 -25.04 -12.25 -5.29
CA LYS A 6 -25.25 -13.44 -4.47
C LYS A 6 -23.87 -13.97 -4.08
N LEU A 7 -23.56 -13.94 -2.79
CA LEU A 7 -22.34 -14.50 -2.22
C LEU A 7 -22.66 -15.85 -1.58
N SER A 8 -21.80 -16.82 -1.81
CA SER A 8 -21.82 -18.16 -1.22
C SER A 8 -20.53 -18.41 -0.43
N TYR A 9 -20.54 -19.45 0.42
CA TYR A 9 -19.35 -19.85 1.16
C TYR A 9 -18.22 -20.26 0.19
N GLY A 10 -17.03 -19.72 0.41
CA GLY A 10 -15.86 -19.95 -0.45
C GLY A 10 -15.63 -18.86 -1.50
N ASP A 11 -16.60 -17.96 -1.71
CA ASP A 11 -16.44 -16.85 -2.66
C ASP A 11 -15.38 -15.86 -2.18
N LYS A 12 -14.61 -15.33 -3.13
CA LYS A 12 -13.60 -14.29 -2.89
C LYS A 12 -14.19 -12.93 -3.22
N VAL A 13 -14.18 -12.03 -2.25
CA VAL A 13 -14.65 -10.65 -2.42
C VAL A 13 -13.46 -9.76 -2.78
N GLY A 14 -13.40 -9.33 -4.03
CA GLY A 14 -12.45 -8.29 -4.46
C GLY A 14 -12.97 -6.90 -4.07
N TYR A 15 -12.17 -6.15 -3.32
CA TYR A 15 -12.49 -4.78 -2.94
C TYR A 15 -11.24 -3.89 -3.05
N VAL A 16 -11.48 -2.59 -3.11
CA VAL A 16 -10.45 -1.56 -3.02
C VAL A 16 -10.87 -0.52 -1.98
N ILE A 17 -9.88 0.09 -1.34
CA ILE A 17 -10.10 1.21 -0.43
C ILE A 17 -10.10 2.51 -1.24
N VAL A 18 -11.21 3.23 -1.18
CA VAL A 18 -11.37 4.54 -1.85
C VAL A 18 -11.10 5.69 -0.90
N LYS A 19 -10.83 6.86 -1.48
CA LYS A 19 -10.66 8.11 -0.74
C LYS A 19 -11.98 8.46 -0.05
N GLY A 20 -11.90 8.93 1.19
CA GLY A 20 -13.06 9.37 1.93
C GLY A 20 -12.83 9.41 3.44
N PRO A 21 -13.71 10.11 4.18
CA PRO A 21 -13.68 10.15 5.63
C PRO A 21 -14.23 8.83 6.23
N GLY A 22 -13.98 8.63 7.52
CA GLY A 22 -14.54 7.51 8.27
C GLY A 22 -13.62 6.30 8.40
N LYS A 23 -14.19 5.18 8.86
CA LYS A 23 -13.45 3.95 9.15
C LYS A 23 -13.15 3.19 7.87
N LEU A 24 -12.10 2.37 7.89
CA LEU A 24 -11.63 1.64 6.70
C LEU A 24 -12.72 0.83 5.99
N TYR A 25 -13.55 0.10 6.74
CA TYR A 25 -14.62 -0.73 6.16
C TYR A 25 -15.72 0.08 5.47
N GLN A 26 -15.89 1.36 5.82
CA GLN A 26 -16.87 2.25 5.17
C GLN A 26 -16.37 2.73 3.81
N ARG A 27 -15.07 2.62 3.57
CA ARG A 27 -14.39 3.01 2.33
C ARG A 27 -14.03 1.82 1.45
N ALA A 28 -14.45 0.61 1.83
CA ALA A 28 -14.20 -0.59 1.06
C ALA A 28 -15.29 -0.75 0.00
N GLU A 29 -14.92 -0.54 -1.26
CA GLU A 29 -15.83 -0.64 -2.40
C GLU A 29 -15.41 -1.79 -3.32
N PRO A 30 -16.36 -2.46 -3.99
CA PRO A 30 -15.99 -3.48 -4.95
C PRO A 30 -15.19 -2.91 -6.11
N TYR A 31 -14.07 -3.56 -6.44
CA TYR A 31 -13.11 -3.08 -7.45
C TYR A 31 -13.75 -2.84 -8.82
N LEU A 32 -14.79 -3.60 -9.16
CA LEU A 32 -15.54 -3.52 -10.42
C LEU A 32 -16.29 -2.21 -10.60
N THR A 33 -16.49 -1.44 -9.53
CA THR A 33 -17.39 -0.28 -9.53
C THR A 33 -16.69 1.04 -9.25
N VAL A 34 -15.35 1.00 -9.18
CA VAL A 34 -14.49 2.09 -8.73
C VAL A 34 -13.58 2.49 -9.89
N SER A 35 -13.43 3.80 -10.12
CA SER A 35 -12.42 4.30 -11.05
C SER A 35 -11.04 4.30 -10.37
N PRO A 36 -9.93 4.06 -11.10
CA PRO A 36 -8.59 4.18 -10.55
C PRO A 36 -8.31 5.52 -9.83
N SER A 37 -8.97 6.61 -10.25
CA SER A 37 -8.86 7.94 -9.63
C SER A 37 -9.34 7.99 -8.17
N ASP A 38 -10.28 7.12 -7.82
CA ASP A 38 -11.00 7.15 -6.55
C ASP A 38 -10.24 6.38 -5.46
N VAL A 39 -9.27 5.55 -5.85
CA VAL A 39 -8.47 4.73 -4.95
C VAL A 39 -7.62 5.60 -4.03
N ASP A 40 -7.60 5.24 -2.74
CA ASP A 40 -6.78 5.90 -1.72
C ASP A 40 -5.33 5.41 -1.79
N LEU A 41 -4.52 6.02 -2.66
CA LEU A 41 -3.12 5.66 -2.83
C LEU A 41 -2.30 5.82 -1.54
N ASP A 42 -2.57 6.86 -0.75
CA ASP A 42 -1.88 7.12 0.50
C ASP A 42 -2.10 5.95 1.48
N TYR A 43 -3.34 5.46 1.59
CA TYR A 43 -3.65 4.28 2.38
C TYR A 43 -2.80 3.06 1.97
N TYR A 44 -2.69 2.78 0.66
CA TYR A 44 -1.93 1.62 0.19
C TYR A 44 -0.42 1.79 0.38
N VAL A 45 0.12 2.98 0.14
CA VAL A 45 1.53 3.28 0.38
C VAL A 45 1.87 3.08 1.85
N GLU A 46 1.10 3.69 2.75
CA GLU A 46 1.43 3.70 4.17
C GLU A 46 1.15 2.38 4.89
N ASN A 47 0.08 1.67 4.52
CA ASN A 47 -0.40 0.51 5.26
C ASN A 47 -0.08 -0.83 4.60
N GLN A 48 0.32 -0.84 3.32
CA GLN A 48 0.66 -2.09 2.62
C GLN A 48 2.08 -2.06 2.06
N VAL A 49 2.42 -1.09 1.21
CA VAL A 49 3.73 -1.04 0.53
C VAL A 49 4.87 -0.81 1.53
N VAL A 50 4.77 0.24 2.35
CA VAL A 50 5.79 0.59 3.34
C VAL A 50 6.02 -0.54 4.35
N PRO A 51 4.99 -1.14 4.98
CA PRO A 51 5.18 -2.23 5.93
C PRO A 51 5.81 -3.48 5.29
N ALA A 52 5.40 -3.82 4.06
CA ALA A 52 5.96 -4.96 3.33
C ALA A 52 7.46 -4.74 3.01
N ALA A 53 7.82 -3.58 2.47
CA ALA A 53 9.21 -3.25 2.16
C ALA A 53 10.07 -3.13 3.42
N ARG A 54 9.55 -2.48 4.47
CA ARG A 54 10.27 -2.29 5.74
C ARG A 54 10.67 -3.61 6.38
N ARG A 55 9.83 -4.65 6.27
CA ARG A 55 10.14 -5.99 6.82
C ARG A 55 11.46 -6.55 6.26
N ILE A 56 11.78 -6.26 5.01
CA ILE A 56 13.02 -6.69 4.36
C ILE A 56 14.13 -5.67 4.67
N LEU A 57 13.85 -4.39 4.49
CA LEU A 57 14.85 -3.33 4.53
C LEU A 57 15.37 -2.98 5.94
N GLN A 58 14.68 -3.41 6.98
CA GLN A 58 15.14 -3.28 8.37
C GLN A 58 16.49 -3.94 8.62
N ILE A 59 16.80 -5.03 7.92
CA ILE A 59 18.10 -5.72 8.02
C ILE A 59 19.24 -4.78 7.58
N PHE A 60 18.96 -3.90 6.62
CA PHE A 60 19.87 -2.88 6.11
C PHE A 60 19.79 -1.55 6.88
N LYS A 61 19.12 -1.54 8.05
CA LYS A 61 18.91 -0.35 8.90
C LYS A 61 18.20 0.82 8.19
N VAL A 62 17.42 0.53 7.14
CA VAL A 62 16.60 1.54 6.46
C VAL A 62 15.33 1.79 7.27
N ASN A 63 15.09 3.04 7.63
CA ASN A 63 13.89 3.45 8.36
C ASN A 63 12.77 3.94 7.43
N LYS A 64 11.56 4.17 7.97
CA LYS A 64 10.38 4.58 7.19
C LYS A 64 10.61 5.89 6.43
N SER A 65 11.26 6.88 7.04
CA SER A 65 11.50 8.17 6.37
C SER A 65 12.46 8.03 5.21
N GLN A 66 13.54 7.25 5.35
CA GLN A 66 14.47 6.94 4.27
C GLN A 66 13.82 6.17 3.12
N LEU A 67 12.86 5.29 3.42
CA LEU A 67 12.10 4.58 2.40
C LEU A 67 11.18 5.53 1.62
N LEU A 68 10.54 6.48 2.29
CA LEU A 68 9.60 7.43 1.69
C LEU A 68 10.29 8.59 0.96
N SER A 69 11.46 9.03 1.43
CA SER A 69 12.23 10.11 0.79
C SER A 69 12.90 9.69 -0.53
N GLY A 70 12.86 8.39 -0.85
CA GLY A 70 13.82 7.79 -1.76
C GLY A 70 15.23 7.78 -1.14
N LEU A 71 16.12 6.96 -1.71
CA LEU A 71 17.54 6.99 -1.33
C LEU A 71 18.04 8.44 -1.37
N PRO A 72 18.80 8.91 -0.36
CA PRO A 72 19.28 10.29 -0.34
C PRO A 72 20.02 10.60 -1.66
N PRO A 73 19.84 11.81 -2.23
CA PRO A 73 20.69 12.24 -3.32
C PRO A 73 22.13 12.24 -2.78
N ASN A 74 22.96 11.35 -3.30
CA ASN A 74 24.37 11.16 -2.97
C ASN A 74 24.68 10.48 -1.62
N LYS A 75 24.75 9.14 -1.67
CA LYS A 75 26.02 8.46 -1.35
C LYS A 75 26.08 7.13 -2.09
N LYS A 76 26.55 7.18 -3.35
CA LYS A 76 27.08 5.99 -4.04
C LYS A 76 28.46 5.68 -3.46
N GLU A 77 28.52 5.33 -2.17
CA GLU A 77 29.72 4.67 -1.67
C GLU A 77 29.60 3.21 -2.07
N GLY A 78 30.22 2.89 -3.22
CA GLY A 78 30.29 1.53 -3.74
C GLY A 78 30.92 0.57 -2.74
N LEU A 79 30.62 -0.72 -2.89
CA LEU A 79 31.14 -1.82 -2.07
C LEU A 79 32.69 -1.85 -1.99
N LEU A 80 33.37 -1.17 -2.91
CA LEU A 80 34.82 -0.97 -2.91
C LEU A 80 35.37 -0.25 -1.67
N LYS A 81 34.55 0.42 -0.85
CA LYS A 81 35.06 1.03 0.39
C LYS A 81 35.37 0.02 1.50
N TYR A 82 34.98 -1.25 1.31
CA TYR A 82 35.16 -2.33 2.28
C TYR A 82 36.20 -3.37 1.83
N PHE A 83 36.85 -3.16 0.68
CA PHE A 83 37.91 -4.02 0.15
C PHE A 83 39.21 -3.22 0.01
#